data_AF-A0A7J3I560-F1
#
_entry.id   AF-A0A7J3I560-F1
#
_cell.length_a   1.000
_cell.length_b   1.000
_cell.length_c   1.000
_cell.angle_alpha   90.00
_cell.angle_beta   90.00
_cell.angle_gamma   90.00
#
_symmetry.space_group_name_H-M   'P 1'
#
loop_
_entity.id
_entity.type
_entity.pdbx_description
1 polymer ?
#
loop_
_entity_poly.entity_id
_entity_poly.type
_entity_poly.pdbx_seq_one_letter_code
_entity_poly.pdbx_strand_id
1 'polypeptide(L)'
;MVKKTVTYDRFYRIELTPEKEGWQVTIILEVSRGGKSEEATIAEEAVRSARIDGCTVDISPGKIVVTPTREVTLKIFHDIESNTRTMEIS
;
A
#
# COMPACT_ATOMS: atom_id res chain seq x y z
N MET A 1 -11.40 -18.54 9.83
CA MET A 1 -10.99 -17.16 9.47
C MET A 1 -10.43 -17.21 8.05
N VAL A 2 -11.00 -16.47 7.11
CA VAL A 2 -10.51 -16.44 5.71
C VAL A 2 -9.69 -15.17 5.53
N LYS A 3 -8.55 -15.26 4.86
CA LYS A 3 -7.74 -14.08 4.54
C LYS A 3 -8.22 -13.51 3.21
N LYS A 4 -8.85 -12.33 3.23
CA LYS A 4 -9.06 -11.56 2.00
C LYS A 4 -7.72 -10.92 1.60
N THR A 5 -7.34 -11.12 0.34
CA THR A 5 -6.15 -10.47 -0.23
C THR A 5 -6.60 -9.34 -1.17
N VAL A 6 -6.05 -8.15 -0.96
CA VAL A 6 -6.14 -7.05 -1.93
C VAL A 6 -4.77 -6.87 -2.56
N THR A 7 -4.76 -6.76 -3.88
CA THR A 7 -3.55 -6.66 -4.71
C THR A 7 -3.50 -5.30 -5.38
N TYR A 8 -2.41 -4.57 -5.18
CA TYR A 8 -2.13 -3.31 -5.86
C TYR A 8 -0.86 -3.46 -6.70
N ASP A 9 -0.97 -3.14 -7.99
CA ASP A 9 0.14 -3.13 -8.92
C ASP A 9 0.54 -1.68 -9.22
N ARG A 10 1.85 -1.43 -9.37
CA ARG A 10 2.41 -0.13 -9.80
C ARG A 10 2.10 1.07 -8.88
N PHE A 11 2.29 0.92 -7.57
CA PHE A 11 2.28 2.07 -6.65
C PHE A 11 3.62 2.85 -6.66
N TYR A 12 3.59 4.13 -6.29
CA TYR A 12 4.80 4.96 -6.17
C TYR A 12 5.43 4.87 -4.78
N ARG A 13 4.63 4.99 -3.71
CA ARG A 13 5.07 4.69 -2.34
C ARG A 13 3.91 4.25 -1.47
N ILE A 14 4.24 3.62 -0.36
CA ILE A 14 3.30 3.26 0.70
C ILE A 14 3.74 3.97 1.97
N GLU A 15 2.78 4.52 2.69
CA GLU A 15 2.99 5.10 4.01
C GLU A 15 2.30 4.22 5.05
N LEU A 16 3.03 3.85 6.09
CA LEU A 16 2.52 3.05 7.20
C LEU A 16 2.59 3.89 8.47
N THR A 17 1.43 4.19 9.05
CA THR A 17 1.31 4.91 10.31
C THR A 17 0.85 3.92 11.39
N PRO A 18 1.55 3.82 12.54
CA PRO A 18 1.15 2.92 13.60
C PRO A 18 -0.18 3.38 14.22
N GLU A 19 -1.08 2.43 14.42
CA GLU A 19 -2.38 2.59 15.08
C GLU A 19 -2.42 1.76 16.36
N LYS A 20 -3.44 1.96 17.21
CA LYS A 20 -3.57 1.21 18.48
C LYS A 20 -3.55 -0.31 18.30
N GLU A 21 -4.10 -0.82 17.21
CA GLU A 21 -4.17 -2.27 16.89
C GLU A 21 -3.74 -2.57 15.45
N GLY A 22 -2.59 -2.06 15.03
CA GLY A 22 -2.00 -2.38 13.72
C GLY A 22 -1.42 -1.17 13.03
N TRP A 23 -1.68 -1.06 11.73
CA TRP A 23 -1.14 -0.02 10.87
C TRP A 23 -2.22 0.55 9.96
N GLN A 24 -2.22 1.86 9.80
CA GLN A 24 -2.89 2.51 8.68
C GLN A 24 -1.94 2.49 7.48
N VAL A 25 -2.38 1.87 6.38
CA VAL A 25 -1.65 1.80 5.11
C VAL A 25 -2.25 2.81 4.15
N THR A 26 -1.44 3.77 3.70
CA THR A 26 -1.81 4.73 2.66
C THR A 26 -1.01 4.45 1.40
N ILE A 27 -1.70 4.15 0.30
CA ILE A 27 -1.08 3.81 -0.99
C ILE A 27 -1.12 5.04 -1.88
N ILE A 28 0.06 5.48 -2.34
CA ILE A 28 0.24 6.69 -3.11
C ILE A 28 0.77 6.35 -4.50
N LEU A 29 0.17 6.96 -5.52
CA LEU A 29 0.65 6.96 -6.90
C LEU A 29 1.31 8.27 -7.26
N GLU A 30 2.25 8.18 -8.19
CA GLU A 30 2.75 9.31 -8.95
C GLU A 30 1.96 9.40 -10.26
N VAL A 31 1.24 10.49 -10.45
CA VAL A 31 0.40 10.73 -11.63
C VAL A 31 1.05 11.85 -12.44
N SER A 32 1.38 11.56 -13.70
CA SER A 32 1.89 12.57 -14.63
C SER A 32 0.73 13.31 -15.30
N ARG A 33 0.58 14.62 -15.02
CA ARG A 33 -0.41 15.49 -15.67
C ARG A 33 0.27 16.72 -16.27
N GLY A 34 0.16 16.88 -17.60
CA GLY A 34 0.67 18.06 -18.30
C GLY A 34 2.17 18.31 -18.13
N GLY A 35 2.98 17.23 -18.02
CA GLY A 35 4.42 17.33 -17.82
C GLY A 35 4.86 17.58 -16.37
N LYS A 36 3.93 17.56 -15.41
CA LYS A 36 4.23 17.60 -13.98
C LYS A 36 3.86 16.27 -13.33
N SER A 37 4.66 15.88 -12.34
CA SER A 37 4.37 14.76 -11.45
C SER A 37 3.56 15.27 -10.25
N GLU A 38 2.44 14.61 -9.95
CA GLU A 38 1.60 14.86 -8.78
C GLU A 38 1.40 13.56 -7.99
N GLU A 39 1.42 13.64 -6.67
CA GLU A 39 1.12 12.50 -5.80
C GLU A 39 -0.40 12.39 -5.56
N ALA A 40 -0.95 11.18 -5.68
CA ALA A 40 -2.36 10.91 -5.43
C ALA A 40 -2.53 9.70 -4.51
N THR A 41 -3.28 9.86 -3.43
CA THR A 41 -3.72 8.74 -2.58
C THR A 41 -4.83 7.98 -3.30
N ILE A 42 -4.65 6.67 -3.43
CA ILE A 42 -5.63 5.79 -4.10
C ILE A 42 -6.31 4.79 -3.18
N ALA A 43 -5.75 4.57 -1.99
CA ALA A 43 -6.34 3.73 -0.99
C ALA A 43 -5.79 4.04 0.40
N GLU A 44 -6.65 3.86 1.39
CA GLU A 44 -6.35 3.94 2.81
C GLU A 44 -6.98 2.72 3.49
N GLU A 45 -6.17 1.85 4.07
CA GLU A 45 -6.62 0.60 4.69
C GLU A 45 -5.98 0.39 6.06
N ALA A 46 -6.79 0.10 7.08
CA ALA A 46 -6.31 -0.38 8.37
C ALA A 46 -5.99 -1.87 8.26
N VAL A 47 -4.77 -2.26 8.63
CA VAL A 47 -4.27 -3.65 8.49
C VAL A 47 -3.57 -4.11 9.76
N ARG A 48 -3.66 -5.41 10.04
CA ARG A 48 -2.84 -6.07 11.07
C ARG A 48 -1.54 -6.64 10.52
N SER A 49 -1.53 -7.01 9.24
CA SER A 49 -0.35 -7.54 8.57
C SER A 49 -0.37 -7.26 7.06
N ALA A 50 0.79 -6.95 6.50
CA ALA A 50 1.00 -6.82 5.06
C ALA A 50 2.37 -7.42 4.70
N ARG A 51 2.52 -7.90 3.46
CA ARG A 51 3.81 -8.35 2.92
C ARG A 51 4.13 -7.57 1.65
N ILE A 52 5.35 -7.02 1.61
CA ILE A 52 5.86 -6.22 0.50
C ILE A 52 7.29 -6.69 0.23
N ASP A 53 7.57 -7.08 -1.02
CA ASP A 53 8.88 -7.58 -1.43
C ASP A 53 9.50 -6.61 -2.46
N GLY A 54 10.81 -6.35 -2.37
CA GLY A 54 11.52 -5.52 -3.37
C GLY A 54 11.42 -4.01 -3.17
N CYS A 55 11.40 -3.54 -1.92
CA CYS A 55 11.27 -2.12 -1.59
C CYS A 55 12.45 -1.61 -0.75
N THR A 56 12.70 -0.31 -0.83
CA THR A 56 13.47 0.43 0.17
C THR A 56 12.54 0.91 1.28
N VAL A 57 13.03 0.90 2.51
CA VAL A 57 12.26 1.30 3.70
C VAL A 57 12.95 2.49 4.36
N ASP A 58 12.21 3.57 4.53
CA ASP A 58 12.60 4.73 5.34
C ASP A 58 11.73 4.75 6.60
N ILE A 59 12.37 4.90 7.76
CA ILE A 59 11.72 4.88 9.06
C ILE A 59 11.89 6.26 9.70
N SER A 60 10.78 6.96 9.85
CA SER A 60 10.70 8.25 10.53
C SER A 60 9.86 8.14 11.80
N PRO A 61 10.00 9.06 12.78
CA PRO A 61 9.16 9.06 13.97
C PRO A 61 7.66 9.09 13.59
N GLY A 62 6.92 8.06 13.97
CA GLY A 62 5.49 7.93 13.71
C GLY A 62 5.10 7.52 12.30
N LYS A 63 6.04 7.18 11.41
CA LYS A 63 5.73 6.81 10.02
C LYS A 63 6.83 5.95 9.39
N ILE A 64 6.44 4.89 8.68
CA ILE A 64 7.32 4.15 7.79
C ILE A 64 6.93 4.46 6.36
N VAL A 65 7.90 4.77 5.51
CA VAL A 65 7.70 4.97 4.08
C VAL A 65 8.37 3.83 3.33
N VAL A 66 7.62 3.17 2.45
CA VAL A 66 8.07 2.06 1.63
C VAL A 66 8.02 2.48 0.17
N THR A 67 9.17 2.52 -0.48
CA THR A 67 9.29 2.89 -1.90
C THR A 67 9.72 1.65 -2.70
N PRO A 68 8.99 1.26 -3.75
CA PRO A 68 9.35 0.13 -4.56
C PRO A 68 10.58 0.43 -5.44
N THR A 69 11.52 -0.52 -5.49
CA THR A 69 12.76 -0.38 -6.29
C THR A 69 12.62 -0.92 -7.71
N ARG A 70 11.48 -1.55 -8.00
CA ARG A 70 11.08 -2.17 -9.26
C ARG A 70 9.56 -2.23 -9.28
N GLU A 71 8.98 -2.72 -10.37
CA GLU A 71 7.56 -3.08 -10.36
C GLU A 71 7.32 -4.15 -9.29
N VAL A 72 6.44 -3.84 -8.34
CA VAL A 72 6.10 -4.72 -7.23
C VAL A 72 4.59 -4.79 -7.06
N THR A 73 4.16 -5.90 -6.47
CA THR A 73 2.77 -6.17 -6.14
C THR A 73 2.62 -6.13 -4.62
N LEU A 74 1.79 -5.22 -4.10
CA LEU A 74 1.44 -5.18 -2.68
C LEU A 74 0.33 -6.18 -2.38
N LYS A 75 0.50 -7.02 -1.36
CA LYS A 75 -0.54 -7.93 -0.87
C LYS A 75 -0.91 -7.59 0.57
N ILE A 76 -2.13 -7.11 0.76
CA ILE A 76 -2.70 -6.82 2.09
C ILE A 76 -3.61 -7.97 2.51
N PHE A 77 -3.42 -8.47 3.74
CA PHE A 77 -4.22 -9.57 4.29
C PHE A 77 -5.20 -9.07 5.34
N HIS A 78 -6.48 -9.27 5.07
CA HIS A 78 -7.59 -8.92 5.96
C HIS A 78 -8.20 -10.16 6.59
N ASP A 79 -8.50 -10.09 7.87
CA ASP A 79 -9.22 -11.11 8.62
C ASP A 79 -10.75 -10.89 8.51
N ILE A 80 -11.36 -11.24 7.38
CA ILE A 80 -12.80 -11.06 7.12
C ILE A 80 -13.44 -12.25 6.38
N GLU A 81 -14.77 -12.30 6.32
CA GLU A 81 -15.51 -13.28 5.48
C GLU A 81 -15.24 -13.00 3.98
N SER A 82 -14.30 -13.78 3.42
CA SER A 82 -14.02 -14.07 2.00
C SER A 82 -14.61 -13.15 0.91
N ASN A 83 -13.74 -12.36 0.26
CA ASN A 83 -13.87 -11.98 -1.16
C ASN A 83 -12.55 -11.34 -1.64
N THR A 84 -11.74 -12.05 -2.43
CA THR A 84 -10.52 -11.49 -3.06
C THR A 84 -10.93 -10.40 -4.06
N ARG A 85 -10.28 -9.22 -3.98
CA ARG A 85 -10.45 -8.14 -4.96
C ARG A 85 -9.09 -7.75 -5.49
N THR A 86 -8.89 -7.86 -6.80
CA THR A 86 -7.76 -7.26 -7.50
C THR A 86 -8.21 -5.89 -7.98
N MET A 87 -7.45 -4.84 -7.67
CA MET A 87 -7.72 -3.51 -8.21
C MET A 87 -6.62 -3.17 -9.21
N GLU A 88 -6.98 -3.24 -10.49
CA GLU A 88 -6.10 -2.81 -11.57
C GLU A 88 -6.17 -1.29 -11.68
N ILE A 89 -5.01 -0.65 -11.62
CA ILE A 89 -4.87 0.79 -11.78
C ILE A 89 -4.49 1.02 -13.25
N SER A 90 -5.39 1.68 -13.99
CA SER A 90 -5.23 2.00 -15.43
C SER A 90 -4.91 3.47 -15.66
#